data_AF-A0A914DWA2-F1
#
_entry.id   AF-A0A914DWA2-F1
#
_cell.length_a   1.000
_cell.length_b   1.000
_cell.length_c   1.000
_cell.angle_alpha   90.00
_cell.angle_beta   90.00
_cell.angle_gamma   90.00
#
_symmetry.space_group_name_H-M   'P 1'
#
loop_
_entity.id
_entity.type
_entity.pdbx_description
1 polymer ?
#
loop_
_entity_poly.entity_id
_entity_poly.type
_entity_poly.pdbx_seq_one_letter_code
_entity_poly.pdbx_strand_id
1 'polypeptide(L)'
;MNNTLVNPNRNGVMYETLPAAAILLIENLIGAFGNISIVWATLRNNKLQTTCNWLIALNAIADGGTQLSNYISTYFLISGINYVDLRTCWHLQFIPYMFFSSTMIITILVGIDRLLIVLFPHIEVFSTYNKIMYLIGMSIIPMGYSATWAIISYSYMAIAADT
;
A
#
# COMPACT_ATOMS: atom_id res chain seq x y z
N MET A 1 5.20 -15.20 -30.82
CA MET A 1 6.09 -14.33 -31.60
C MET A 1 5.63 -12.90 -31.43
N ASN A 2 6.57 -12.03 -31.07
CA ASN A 2 6.43 -10.60 -30.78
C ASN A 2 5.43 -9.86 -31.67
N ASN A 3 4.45 -9.21 -31.05
CA ASN A 3 3.80 -8.03 -31.59
C ASN A 3 3.57 -7.03 -30.44
N THR A 4 4.64 -6.63 -29.76
CA THR A 4 4.68 -5.30 -29.13
C THR A 4 4.68 -4.29 -30.27
N LEU A 5 3.49 -3.89 -30.71
CA LEU A 5 3.29 -2.79 -31.64
C LEU A 5 3.87 -1.52 -30.99
N VAL A 6 5.13 -1.22 -31.30
CA VAL A 6 5.75 0.06 -30.98
C VAL A 6 4.97 1.11 -31.77
N ASN A 7 4.13 1.87 -31.06
CA ASN A 7 3.33 2.94 -31.65
C ASN A 7 4.28 3.95 -32.35
N PRO A 8 4.09 4.24 -33.65
CA PRO A 8 4.93 5.19 -34.38
C PRO A 8 4.83 6.63 -33.84
N ASN A 9 3.85 6.93 -32.98
CA ASN A 9 3.71 8.18 -32.26
C ASN A 9 4.23 8.11 -30.80
N ARG A 10 5.24 7.27 -30.55
CA ARG A 10 5.85 7.05 -29.22
C ARG A 10 6.29 8.35 -28.55
N ASN A 11 6.92 9.23 -29.32
CA ASN A 11 7.41 10.52 -28.84
C ASN A 11 6.25 11.44 -28.44
N GLY A 12 5.09 11.25 -29.09
CA GLY A 12 3.87 11.99 -28.84
C GLY A 12 3.26 11.66 -27.48
N VAL A 13 2.97 10.38 -27.29
CA VAL A 13 2.37 9.86 -26.04
C VAL A 13 3.33 10.02 -24.85
N MET A 14 4.64 9.99 -25.08
CA MET A 14 5.64 10.16 -24.02
C MET A 14 5.67 11.59 -23.45
N TYR A 15 5.47 12.64 -24.27
CA TYR A 15 5.41 14.01 -23.75
C TYR A 15 4.15 14.26 -22.90
N GLU A 16 3.04 13.58 -23.22
CA GLU A 16 1.76 13.71 -22.48
C GLU A 16 1.80 12.99 -21.13
N THR A 17 2.51 11.87 -21.06
CA THR A 17 2.61 11.01 -19.87
C THR A 17 3.80 11.34 -18.96
N LEU A 18 4.77 12.13 -19.45
CA LEU A 18 5.93 12.61 -18.68
C LEU A 18 5.58 13.27 -17.33
N PRO A 19 4.60 14.20 -17.23
CA PRO A 19 4.26 14.81 -15.94
C PRO A 19 3.74 13.78 -14.93
N ALA A 20 2.95 12.79 -15.37
CA ALA A 20 2.45 11.75 -14.49
C ALA A 20 3.58 10.85 -13.98
N ALA A 21 4.50 10.43 -14.85
CA ALA A 21 5.67 9.65 -14.46
C ALA A 21 6.57 10.40 -13.46
N ALA A 22 6.77 11.72 -13.67
CA ALA A 22 7.55 12.54 -12.75
C ALA A 22 6.91 12.63 -11.35
N ILE A 23 5.59 12.82 -11.27
CA ILE A 23 4.85 12.86 -9.99
C ILE A 23 4.99 11.53 -9.25
N LEU A 24 4.78 10.40 -9.93
CA LEU A 24 4.87 9.07 -9.32
C LEU A 24 6.29 8.77 -8.80
N LEU A 25 7.33 9.20 -9.53
CA LEU A 25 8.72 9.06 -9.09
C LEU A 25 9.01 9.89 -7.84
N ILE A 26 8.52 11.13 -7.79
CA ILE A 26 8.69 12.00 -6.62
C ILE A 26 7.95 11.42 -5.41
N GLU A 27 6.72 10.95 -5.59
CA GLU A 27 5.94 10.30 -4.54
C GLU A 27 6.66 9.07 -3.99
N ASN A 28 7.20 8.22 -4.87
CA ASN A 28 7.96 7.04 -4.46
C ASN A 28 9.25 7.38 -3.70
N LEU A 29 9.96 8.45 -4.09
CA LEU A 29 11.16 8.87 -3.39
C LEU A 29 10.85 9.40 -1.99
N ILE A 30 9.86 10.30 -1.89
CA ILE A 30 9.44 10.89 -0.63
C ILE A 30 8.83 9.82 0.28
N GLY A 31 7.96 8.97 -0.27
CA GLY A 31 7.29 7.88 0.42
C GLY A 31 8.29 6.85 0.93
N ALA A 32 9.24 6.41 0.12
CA ALA A 32 10.27 5.46 0.55
C ALA A 32 11.12 6.04 1.69
N PHE A 33 11.60 7.29 1.53
CA PHE A 33 12.39 7.95 2.55
C PHE A 33 11.61 8.12 3.87
N GLY A 34 10.38 8.60 3.79
CA GLY A 34 9.51 8.82 4.96
C GLY A 34 9.21 7.52 5.70
N ASN A 35 8.77 6.50 4.97
CA ASN A 35 8.38 5.22 5.57
C ASN A 35 9.56 4.48 6.20
N ILE A 36 10.73 4.47 5.54
CA ILE A 36 11.95 3.89 6.10
C ILE A 36 12.35 4.64 7.37
N SER A 37 12.26 5.97 7.38
CA SER A 37 12.61 6.79 8.54
C SER A 37 11.70 6.51 9.74
N ILE A 38 10.40 6.33 9.51
CA ILE A 38 9.42 5.99 10.56
C ILE A 38 9.76 4.62 11.17
N VAL A 39 9.94 3.60 10.33
CA VAL A 39 10.26 2.24 10.79
C VAL A 39 11.58 2.23 11.57
N TRP A 40 12.61 2.89 11.02
CA TRP A 40 13.92 3.00 11.65
C TRP A 40 13.85 3.71 13.01
N ALA A 41 13.10 4.81 13.11
CA ALA A 41 12.94 5.55 14.36
C ALA A 41 12.25 4.72 15.44
N THR A 42 11.20 3.98 15.09
CA THR A 42 10.48 3.09 16.01
C THR A 42 11.35 1.92 16.50
N LEU A 43 12.18 1.34 15.61
CA LEU A 43 13.10 0.26 16.00
C LEU A 43 14.26 0.76 16.86
N ARG A 44 14.80 1.95 16.57
CA ARG A 44 15.99 2.48 17.25
C ARG A 44 15.71 2.99 18.65
N ASN A 45 14.53 3.56 18.90
CA ASN A 45 14.23 4.21 20.18
C ASN A 45 13.18 3.43 20.98
N ASN A 46 13.63 2.74 22.03
CA ASN A 46 12.74 2.01 22.94
C ASN A 46 11.68 2.90 23.63
N LYS A 47 11.95 4.21 23.78
CA LYS A 47 10.96 5.16 24.31
C LYS A 47 9.80 5.41 23.34
N LEU A 48 10.01 5.14 22.05
CA LEU A 48 8.98 5.23 21.01
C LEU A 48 8.25 3.90 20.82
N GLN A 49 8.57 2.81 21.53
CA GLN A 49 7.93 1.49 21.32
C GLN A 49 6.62 1.34 22.12
N THR A 50 5.72 2.30 21.93
CA THR A 50 4.32 2.21 22.36
C THR A 50 3.52 1.42 21.32
N THR A 51 2.37 0.89 21.72
CA THR A 51 1.48 0.12 20.85
C THR A 51 1.07 0.91 19.61
N CYS A 52 0.74 2.20 19.79
CA CYS A 52 0.40 3.11 18.70
C CYS A 52 1.55 3.31 17.71
N ASN A 53 2.77 3.53 18.20
CA ASN A 53 3.93 3.77 17.34
C ASN A 53 4.32 2.51 16.56
N TRP A 54 4.05 1.31 17.11
CA TRP A 54 4.14 0.06 16.36
C TRP A 54 3.10 -0.04 15.25
N LEU A 55 1.85 0.39 15.50
CA LEU A 55 0.84 0.47 14.44
C LEU A 55 1.22 1.45 13.34
N ILE A 56 1.80 2.60 13.69
CA ILE A 56 2.33 3.58 12.73
C ILE A 56 3.48 2.97 11.91
N ALA A 57 4.38 2.21 12.55
CA ALA A 57 5.45 1.51 11.85
C ALA A 57 4.91 0.42 10.91
N LEU A 58 3.89 -0.33 11.32
CA LEU A 58 3.21 -1.31 10.46
C LEU A 58 2.51 -0.64 9.28
N ASN A 59 1.88 0.52 9.50
CA ASN A 59 1.29 1.30 8.41
C ASN A 59 2.35 1.75 7.41
N ALA A 60 3.49 2.25 7.89
CA ALA A 60 4.60 2.67 7.03
C ALA A 60 5.18 1.50 6.20
N ILE A 61 5.21 0.28 6.75
CA ILE A 61 5.59 -0.93 5.99
C ILE A 61 4.55 -1.21 4.90
N ALA A 62 3.25 -1.12 5.21
CA ALA A 62 2.18 -1.34 4.25
C ALA A 62 2.15 -0.25 3.17
N ASP A 63 2.40 1.00 3.51
CA ASP A 63 2.58 2.12 2.58
C ASP A 63 3.77 1.87 1.63
N GLY A 64 4.85 1.27 2.13
CA GLY A 64 5.97 0.80 1.31
C GLY A 64 5.56 -0.28 0.31
N GLY A 65 4.72 -1.23 0.71
CA GLY A 65 4.16 -2.25 -0.17
C GLY A 65 3.23 -1.67 -1.24
N THR A 66 2.44 -0.66 -0.90
CA THR A 66 1.55 0.06 -1.82
C THR A 66 2.34 0.78 -2.93
N GLN A 67 3.50 1.35 -2.60
CA GLN A 67 4.37 2.03 -3.58
C GLN A 67 4.84 1.12 -4.72
N LEU A 68 4.84 -0.21 -4.54
CA LEU A 68 5.10 -1.14 -5.64
C LEU A 68 4.15 -0.93 -6.82
N SER A 69 2.89 -0.54 -6.59
CA SER A 69 1.95 -0.21 -7.66
C SER A 69 2.43 0.99 -8.49
N ASN A 70 2.92 2.03 -7.81
CA ASN A 70 3.44 3.23 -8.45
C ASN A 70 4.71 2.92 -9.25
N TYR A 71 5.58 2.04 -8.77
CA TYR A 71 6.76 1.57 -9.53
C TYR A 71 6.35 0.83 -10.81
N ILE A 72 5.39 -0.10 -10.71
CA ILE A 72 4.86 -0.85 -11.86
C ILE A 72 4.21 0.10 -12.88
N SER A 73 3.39 1.04 -12.40
CA SER A 73 2.71 2.02 -13.25
C SER A 73 3.70 2.95 -13.97
N THR A 74 4.72 3.42 -13.25
CA THR A 74 5.79 4.25 -13.82
C THR A 74 6.58 3.51 -14.90
N TYR A 75 6.86 2.21 -14.69
CA TYR A 75 7.53 1.38 -15.69
C TYR A 75 6.72 1.27 -16.99
N PHE A 76 5.40 1.04 -16.89
CA PHE A 76 4.53 0.96 -18.07
C PHE A 76 4.44 2.30 -18.82
N LEU A 77 4.34 3.41 -18.08
CA LEU A 77 4.31 4.76 -18.63
C LEU A 77 5.59 5.08 -19.42
N ILE A 78 6.77 4.83 -18.84
CA ILE A 78 8.07 5.12 -19.48
C ILE A 78 8.33 4.16 -20.66
N SER A 79 7.92 2.89 -20.54
CA SER A 79 8.11 1.89 -21.61
C SER A 79 7.17 2.12 -22.81
N GLY A 80 6.16 2.99 -22.67
CA GLY A 80 5.15 3.25 -23.69
C GLY A 80 4.26 2.04 -24.00
N ILE A 81 4.11 1.13 -23.03
CA ILE A 81 3.24 -0.04 -23.15
C ILE A 81 1.83 0.42 -22.76
N ASN A 82 1.00 0.67 -23.77
CA ASN A 82 -0.36 1.19 -23.56
C ASN A 82 -1.42 0.09 -23.36
N TYR A 83 -1.10 -1.15 -23.74
CA TYR A 83 -2.03 -2.27 -23.68
C TYR A 83 -1.36 -3.42 -22.93
N VAL A 84 -1.86 -3.70 -21.74
CA VAL A 84 -1.50 -4.86 -20.93
C VAL A 84 -2.77 -5.68 -20.75
N ASP A 85 -2.66 -6.99 -20.97
CA ASP A 85 -3.76 -7.90 -20.73
C ASP A 85 -4.21 -7.85 -19.26
N LEU A 86 -5.53 -7.87 -19.03
CA LEU A 86 -6.13 -7.68 -17.71
C LEU A 86 -5.59 -8.70 -16.69
N ARG A 87 -5.43 -9.96 -17.11
CA ARG A 87 -4.93 -11.05 -16.26
C ARG A 87 -3.50 -10.79 -15.80
N THR A 88 -2.65 -10.32 -16.72
CA THR A 88 -1.26 -9.98 -16.41
C THR A 88 -1.17 -8.78 -15.48
N CYS A 89 -1.99 -7.73 -15.74
CA CYS A 89 -2.06 -6.54 -14.89
C CYS A 89 -2.50 -6.88 -13.46
N TRP A 90 -3.50 -7.75 -13.31
CA TRP A 90 -3.96 -8.18 -11.99
C TRP A 90 -2.88 -8.92 -11.21
N HIS A 91 -2.16 -9.86 -11.82
CA HIS A 91 -1.07 -10.57 -11.12
C HIS A 91 0.04 -9.62 -10.67
N LEU A 92 0.36 -8.59 -11.47
CA LEU A 92 1.33 -7.56 -11.13
C LEU A 92 0.85 -6.67 -9.98
N GLN A 93 -0.42 -6.26 -9.99
CA GLN A 93 -0.99 -5.35 -8.98
C GLN A 93 -1.59 -6.03 -7.76
N PHE A 94 -1.70 -7.35 -7.75
CA PHE A 94 -2.32 -8.11 -6.66
C PHE A 94 -1.68 -7.81 -5.31
N ILE A 95 -0.35 -7.90 -5.22
CA ILE A 95 0.39 -7.64 -3.99
C ILE A 95 0.22 -6.18 -3.52
N PRO A 96 0.50 -5.15 -4.36
CA PRO A 96 0.26 -3.76 -3.97
C PRO A 96 -1.16 -3.47 -3.50
N TYR A 97 -2.16 -4.10 -4.13
CA TYR A 97 -3.56 -3.93 -3.80
C TYR A 97 -3.92 -4.48 -2.40
N MET A 98 -3.31 -5.61 -2.00
CA MET A 98 -3.45 -6.15 -0.64
C MET A 98 -2.91 -5.18 0.41
N PHE A 99 -1.75 -4.58 0.16
CA PHE A 99 -1.14 -3.59 1.04
C PHE A 99 -1.95 -2.30 1.11
N PHE A 100 -2.46 -1.81 -0.03
CA PHE A 100 -3.31 -0.61 -0.07
C PHE A 100 -4.58 -0.78 0.78
N SER A 101 -5.27 -1.91 0.60
CA SER A 101 -6.48 -2.22 1.36
C SER A 101 -6.21 -2.32 2.86
N SER A 102 -5.07 -2.91 3.23
CA SER A 102 -4.66 -3.04 4.64
C SER A 102 -4.32 -1.69 5.26
N THR A 103 -3.62 -0.83 4.53
CA THR A 103 -3.19 0.52 4.95
C THR A 103 -4.38 1.39 5.35
N MET A 104 -5.46 1.38 4.57
CA MET A 104 -6.67 2.16 4.88
C MET A 104 -7.25 1.79 6.25
N ILE A 105 -7.31 0.50 6.56
CA ILE A 105 -7.82 0.01 7.84
C ILE A 105 -6.85 0.35 8.97
N ILE A 106 -5.55 0.09 8.80
CA ILE A 106 -4.54 0.40 9.82
C ILE A 106 -4.54 1.90 10.15
N THR A 107 -4.66 2.77 9.15
CA THR A 107 -4.72 4.23 9.34
C THR A 107 -5.93 4.64 10.18
N ILE A 108 -7.11 4.07 9.93
CA ILE A 108 -8.32 4.31 10.74
C ILE A 108 -8.08 3.84 12.18
N LEU A 109 -7.51 2.65 12.35
CA LEU A 109 -7.23 2.08 13.67
C LEU A 109 -6.24 2.92 14.48
N VAL A 110 -5.19 3.46 13.84
CA VAL A 110 -4.26 4.42 14.46
C VAL A 110 -5.00 5.69 14.89
N GLY A 111 -5.90 6.20 14.05
CA GLY A 111 -6.74 7.38 14.38
C GLY A 111 -7.64 7.13 15.59
N ILE A 112 -8.30 5.97 15.65
CA ILE A 112 -9.15 5.58 16.78
C ILE A 112 -8.32 5.43 18.06
N ASP A 113 -7.16 4.77 18.00
CA ASP A 113 -6.27 4.61 19.15
C ASP A 113 -5.83 5.98 19.72
N ARG A 114 -5.45 6.92 18.85
CA ARG A 114 -5.11 8.29 19.27
C ARG A 114 -6.29 9.04 19.87
N LEU A 115 -7.48 8.90 19.29
CA LEU A 115 -8.70 9.54 19.80
C LEU A 115 -9.08 9.00 21.18
N LEU A 116 -8.99 7.68 21.39
CA LEU A 116 -9.31 7.03 22.66
C LEU A 116 -8.35 7.45 23.78
N ILE A 117 -7.05 7.60 23.49
CA ILE A 117 -6.07 8.07 24.47
C ILE A 117 -6.39 9.51 24.92
N VAL A 118 -6.80 10.39 23.98
CA VAL A 118 -7.16 11.78 24.29
C VAL A 118 -8.46 11.86 25.09
N LEU A 119 -9.48 11.07 24.73
CA LEU A 119 -10.79 11.09 25.41
C LEU A 119 -10.76 10.37 26.76
N PHE A 120 -9.98 9.31 26.88
CA PHE A 120 -9.96 8.42 28.04
C PHE A 120 -8.51 8.08 28.42
N PRO A 121 -7.80 8.99 29.10
CA PRO A 121 -6.41 8.77 29.50
C PRO A 121 -6.24 7.53 30.43
N HIS A 122 -7.32 7.09 31.09
CA HIS A 122 -7.31 5.89 31.94
C HIS A 122 -7.29 4.55 31.17
N ILE A 123 -7.66 4.54 29.88
CA ILE A 123 -7.68 3.31 29.05
C ILE A 123 -6.26 2.89 28.64
N GLU A 124 -5.30 3.82 28.65
CA GLU A 124 -3.91 3.57 28.26
C GLU A 124 -3.24 2.46 29.11
N VAL A 125 -3.71 2.25 30.35
CA VAL A 125 -3.24 1.21 31.27
C VAL A 125 -3.61 -0.21 30.80
N PHE A 126 -4.70 -0.40 30.03
CA PHE A 126 -5.09 -1.71 29.50
C PHE A 126 -4.27 -2.12 28.26
N SER A 127 -3.81 -1.16 27.45
CA SER A 127 -3.00 -1.40 26.23
C SER A 127 -1.58 -1.88 26.56
N THR A 128 -1.07 -1.53 27.73
CA THR A 128 0.29 -1.87 28.18
C THR A 128 0.46 -3.34 28.59
N TYR A 129 -0.63 -4.07 28.87
CA TYR A 129 -0.54 -5.40 29.49
C TYR A 129 -0.19 -6.52 28.50
N ASN A 130 -0.53 -6.39 27.21
CA ASN A 130 -0.19 -7.38 26.18
C ASN A 130 -0.08 -6.77 24.77
N LYS A 131 0.97 -5.96 24.55
CA LYS A 131 1.24 -5.25 23.28
C LYS A 131 1.17 -6.15 22.05
N ILE A 132 1.73 -7.36 22.13
CA ILE A 132 1.77 -8.31 21.01
C ILE A 132 0.36 -8.79 20.65
N MET A 133 -0.46 -9.18 21.63
CA MET A 133 -1.82 -9.67 21.39
C MET A 133 -2.71 -8.56 20.81
N TYR A 134 -2.54 -7.33 21.27
CA TYR A 134 -3.22 -6.17 20.71
C TYR A 134 -2.80 -5.91 19.26
N LEU A 135 -1.49 -5.92 18.96
CA LEU A 135 -1.00 -5.72 17.60
C LEU A 135 -1.48 -6.82 16.65
N ILE A 136 -1.49 -8.09 17.09
CA ILE A 136 -2.03 -9.21 16.32
C ILE A 136 -3.53 -9.00 16.07
N GLY A 137 -4.31 -8.69 17.12
CA GLY A 137 -5.75 -8.44 17.00
C GLY A 137 -6.07 -7.32 16.01
N MET A 138 -5.32 -6.22 16.08
CA MET A 138 -5.47 -5.07 15.20
C MET A 138 -4.98 -5.33 13.77
N SER A 139 -4.10 -6.31 13.55
CA SER A 139 -3.61 -6.71 12.22
C SER A 139 -4.54 -7.71 11.52
N ILE A 140 -5.29 -8.51 12.28
CA ILE A 140 -6.26 -9.48 11.73
C ILE A 140 -7.38 -8.79 10.95
N ILE A 141 -7.87 -7.64 11.43
CA ILE A 141 -8.97 -6.90 10.79
C ILE A 141 -8.57 -6.41 9.38
N PRO A 142 -7.44 -5.71 9.19
CA PRO A 142 -6.90 -5.37 7.86
C PRO A 142 -6.70 -6.59 6.96
N MET A 143 -6.14 -7.68 7.48
CA MET A 143 -5.90 -8.90 6.69
C MET A 143 -7.22 -9.52 6.22
N GLY A 144 -8.24 -9.56 7.07
CA GLY A 144 -9.58 -10.04 6.71
C GLY A 144 -10.21 -9.18 5.61
N TYR A 145 -10.17 -7.86 5.76
CA TYR A 145 -10.67 -6.92 4.76
C TYR A 145 -9.91 -7.03 3.42
N SER A 146 -8.59 -7.15 3.48
CA SER A 146 -7.75 -7.33 2.31
C SER A 146 -8.08 -8.64 1.58
N ALA A 147 -8.32 -9.73 2.31
CA ALA A 147 -8.71 -11.01 1.74
C ALA A 147 -10.08 -10.97 1.04
N THR A 148 -11.08 -10.28 1.61
CA THR A 148 -12.39 -10.16 0.96
C THR A 148 -12.30 -9.41 -0.37
N TRP A 149 -11.54 -8.31 -0.41
CA TRP A 149 -11.31 -7.58 -1.66
C TRP A 149 -10.54 -8.39 -2.70
N ALA A 150 -9.56 -9.19 -2.30
CA ALA A 150 -8.86 -10.10 -3.20
C ALA A 150 -9.80 -11.15 -3.82
N ILE A 151 -10.68 -11.75 -3.02
CA ILE A 151 -11.66 -12.74 -3.50
C ILE A 151 -12.63 -12.11 -4.50
N ILE A 152 -13.16 -10.92 -4.17
CA ILE A 152 -14.06 -10.17 -5.04
C ILE A 152 -13.36 -9.83 -6.37
N SER A 153 -12.14 -9.29 -6.29
CA SER A 153 -11.33 -8.93 -7.46
C SER A 153 -11.04 -10.14 -8.37
N TYR A 154 -10.69 -11.29 -7.78
CA TYR A 154 -10.48 -12.53 -8.52
C TYR A 154 -11.77 -13.03 -9.20
N SER A 155 -12.91 -12.92 -8.52
CA SER A 155 -14.21 -13.34 -9.05
C SER A 155 -14.61 -12.51 -10.28
N TYR A 156 -14.37 -11.19 -10.25
CA TYR A 156 -14.61 -10.32 -11.41
C TYR A 156 -13.73 -10.67 -12.60
N MET A 157 -12.46 -11.00 -12.37
CA MET A 157 -11.58 -11.44 -13.45
C MET A 157 -12.01 -12.76 -14.07
N ALA A 158 -12.47 -13.71 -13.25
CA ALA A 158 -12.96 -15.00 -13.75
C ALA A 158 -14.14 -14.79 -14.70
N ILE A 159 -15.10 -13.95 -14.31
CA ILE A 159 -16.27 -13.61 -15.15
C ILE A 159 -15.83 -12.90 -16.44
N ALA A 160 -14.91 -11.94 -16.35
CA ALA A 160 -14.42 -11.20 -17.51
C ALA A 160 -13.59 -12.05 -18.49
N ALA A 161 -13.08 -13.21 -18.07
CA ALA A 161 -12.35 -14.13 -18.93
C ALA A 161 -13.27 -15.09 -19.72
N ASP A 162 -14.52 -15.24 -19.27
CA ASP A 162 -15.52 -16.12 -19.89
C ASP A 162 -16.42 -15.39 -20.92
N THR A 163 -16.33 -14.06 -21.00
CA THR A 163 -17.03 -13.20 -21.96
C THR A 163 -16.14 -12.78 -23.12
#